data_AF-A0A0F5VK25-F1
#
_entry.id   AF-A0A0F5VK25-F1
#
_cell.length_a   1.000
_cell.length_b   1.000
_cell.length_c   1.000
_cell.angle_alpha   90.00
_cell.angle_beta   90.00
_cell.angle_gamma   90.00
#
_symmetry.space_group_name_H-M   'P 1'
#
loop_
_entity.id
_entity.type
_entity.pdbx_description
1 polymer ?
#
loop_
_entity_poly.entity_id
_entity_poly.type
_entity_poly.pdbx_seq_one_letter_code
_entity_poly.pdbx_strand_id
1 'polypeptide(L)' 'FPEVLEYRDRAVAQHGLRLHVASVQDYIDRGVLRERPDGTRNPLQTLPLTERIQAEKFDAVFGGGRRDEEKARAKERVFS' A
#
# COMPACT_ATOMS: atom_id res chain seq x y z
N PHE A 1 -8.08 -9.68 -8.31
CA PHE A 1 -7.50 -10.97 -7.90
C PHE A 1 -8.08 -11.36 -6.53
N PRO A 2 -9.24 -12.04 -6.51
CA PRO A 2 -9.82 -12.59 -5.29
C PRO A 2 -8.84 -13.46 -4.48
N GLU A 3 -7.98 -14.21 -5.17
CA GLU A 3 -6.97 -15.09 -4.58
C GLU A 3 -5.96 -14.34 -3.70
N VAL A 4 -5.65 -13.09 -4.03
CA VAL A 4 -4.74 -12.24 -3.24
C VAL A 4 -5.42 -11.83 -1.93
N LEU A 5 -6.72 -11.53 -1.98
CA LEU A 5 -7.49 -11.15 -0.80
C LEU A 5 -7.68 -12.35 0.13
N GLU A 6 -8.00 -13.52 -0.41
CA GLU A 6 -8.11 -14.76 0.36
C GLU A 6 -6.80 -15.13 1.05
N TYR A 7 -5.67 -15.03 0.34
CA TYR A 7 -4.35 -15.27 0.93
C TYR A 7 -4.06 -14.28 2.06
N ARG A 8 -4.31 -12.98 1.84
CA ARG A 8 -4.12 -11.91 2.83
C ARG A 8 -4.90 -12.22 4.10
N ASP A 9 -6.19 -12.52 3.97
CA ASP A 9 -7.08 -12.71 5.11
C ASP A 9 -6.70 -13.97 5.90
N ARG A 10 -6.32 -15.06 5.20
CA ARG A 10 -5.79 -16.26 5.85
C ARG A 10 -4.49 -15.99 6.59
N ALA A 11 -3.54 -15.26 6.00
CA ALA A 11 -2.26 -14.95 6.63
C ALA A 11 -2.45 -14.09 7.90
N VAL A 12 -3.34 -13.10 7.84
CA VAL A 12 -3.69 -12.27 9.01
C VAL A 12 -4.25 -13.12 10.14
N ALA A 13 -5.21 -14.01 9.83
CA ALA A 13 -5.81 -14.89 10.83
C ALA A 13 -4.80 -15.88 11.42
N GLN A 14 -3.98 -16.52 10.57
CA GLN A 14 -2.98 -17.49 10.97
C GLN A 14 -1.95 -16.90 11.95
N HIS A 15 -1.58 -15.63 11.77
CA HIS A 15 -0.56 -14.96 12.56
C HIS A 15 -1.13 -14.02 13.63
N GLY A 16 -2.46 -13.93 13.78
CA GLY A 16 -3.11 -13.04 14.76
C GLY A 16 -2.77 -11.56 14.55
N LEU A 17 -2.58 -11.13 13.30
CA LEU A 17 -2.12 -9.78 12.97
C LEU A 17 -3.28 -8.78 12.99
N ARG A 18 -2.96 -7.52 13.29
CA ARG A 18 -3.86 -6.40 13.02
C ARG A 18 -3.52 -5.82 11.65
N LEU A 19 -4.42 -5.99 10.69
CA LEU A 19 -4.26 -5.44 9.35
C LEU A 19 -4.97 -4.09 9.22
N HIS A 20 -4.21 -3.05 8.85
CA HIS A 20 -4.74 -1.75 8.50
C HIS A 20 -4.97 -1.64 7.00
N VAL A 21 -6.21 -1.42 6.59
CA VAL A 21 -6.58 -1.31 5.18
C VAL A 21 -6.80 0.16 4.81
N ALA A 22 -6.18 0.60 3.73
CA ALA A 22 -6.48 1.87 3.06
C ALA A 22 -6.98 1.55 1.64
N SER A 23 -8.16 2.07 1.28
CA SER A 23 -8.83 1.76 0.02
C SER A 23 -8.78 2.97 -0.92
N VAL A 24 -8.25 2.79 -2.13
CA VAL A 24 -8.30 3.83 -3.17
C VAL A 24 -9.76 4.20 -3.50
N GLN A 25 -10.68 3.23 -3.40
CA GLN A 25 -12.09 3.45 -3.71
C GLN A 25 -12.71 4.45 -2.73
N ASP A 26 -12.39 4.39 -1.44
CA ASP A 26 -12.93 5.30 -0.44
C ASP A 26 -12.58 6.77 -0.75
N TYR A 27 -11.40 6.99 -1.32
CA TYR A 27 -10.94 8.31 -1.73
C TYR A 27 -11.63 8.80 -3.00
N ILE A 28 -11.97 7.89 -3.92
CA ILE A 28 -12.76 8.20 -5.11
C ILE A 28 -14.19 8.54 -4.70
N ASP A 29 -14.78 7.75 -3.81
CA ASP A 29 -16.17 7.93 -3.35
C ASP A 29 -16.33 9.24 -2.56
N ARG A 30 -15.29 9.66 -1.84
CA ARG A 30 -15.21 10.99 -1.19
C ARG A 30 -14.93 12.14 -2.13
N GLY A 31 -14.66 11.88 -3.42
CA GLY A 31 -14.32 12.88 -4.42
C GLY A 31 -12.90 13.46 -4.31
N VAL A 32 -12.04 12.87 -3.47
CA VAL A 32 -10.64 13.29 -3.28
C VAL A 32 -9.78 12.84 -4.46
N LEU A 33 -10.01 11.62 -4.95
CA LEU A 33 -9.36 11.07 -6.12
C LEU A 33 -10.38 10.87 -7.25
N ARG A 34 -9.88 10.73 -8.48
CA ARG A 34 -10.69 10.36 -9.64
C ARG A 34 -10.04 9.19 -10.34
N GLU A 35 -10.86 8.35 -10.96
CA GLU A 35 -10.34 7.31 -11.84
C GLU A 35 -9.56 7.94 -12.99
N ARG A 36 -8.47 7.26 -13.36
CA ARG A 36 -7.67 7.67 -14.50
C ARG A 36 -8.26 7.11 -15.79
N PRO A 37 -8.20 7.86 -16.90
CA PRO A 37 -8.68 7.37 -18.20
C PRO A 37 -7.99 6.09 -18.68
N ASP A 38 -6.75 5.86 -18.24
CA ASP A 38 -5.94 4.68 -18.57
C ASP A 38 -6.26 3.46 -17.69
N GLY A 39 -7.25 3.56 -16.78
CA GLY A 39 -7.64 2.50 -15.84
C GLY A 39 -6.59 2.14 -14.80
N THR A 40 -5.40 2.75 -14.83
CA THR A 40 -4.29 2.37 -13.96
C THR A 40 -4.45 3.02 -12.59
N ARG A 41 -4.55 2.21 -11.54
CA ARG A 41 -4.69 2.71 -10.16
C ARG A 41 -3.37 2.86 -9.41
N ASN A 42 -2.23 2.39 -9.93
CA ASN A 42 -0.93 2.48 -9.23
C ASN A 42 -0.59 3.91 -8.77
N PRO A 43 -0.73 4.95 -9.60
CA PRO A 43 -0.43 6.32 -9.17
C PRO A 43 -1.44 6.88 -8.15
N LEU A 44 -2.61 6.27 -8.03
CA LEU A 44 -3.65 6.67 -7.06
C LEU A 44 -3.38 6.13 -5.65
N GLN A 45 -2.46 5.17 -5.50
CA GLN A 45 -2.19 4.50 -4.21
C GLN A 45 -1.35 5.36 -3.25
N THR A 46 -0.59 6.33 -3.76
CA THR A 46 0.32 7.15 -2.96
C THR A 46 -0.41 7.91 -1.85
N LEU A 47 -1.52 8.56 -2.17
CA LEU A 47 -2.26 9.39 -1.20
C LEU A 47 -2.92 8.56 -0.08
N PRO A 48 -3.66 7.47 -0.37
CA PRO A 48 -4.17 6.58 0.68
C PRO A 48 -3.07 6.01 1.58
N LEU A 49 -1.90 5.67 1.01
CA LEU A 49 -0.78 5.14 1.77
C LEU A 49 -0.23 6.17 2.77
N THR A 50 0.10 7.38 2.30
CA THR A 50 0.72 8.40 3.16
C THR A 50 -0.23 8.94 4.21
N GLU A 51 -1.50 9.17 3.87
CA GLU A 51 -2.51 9.61 4.84
C GLU A 51 -2.76 8.55 5.91
N ARG A 52 -2.83 7.26 5.54
CA ARG A 52 -3.03 6.19 6.53
C ARG A 52 -1.85 6.08 7.49
N ILE A 53 -0.62 6.20 6.99
CA ILE A 53 0.59 6.21 7.81
C ILE A 53 0.55 7.36 8.82
N GLN A 54 0.16 8.56 8.36
CA GLN A 54 0.03 9.74 9.22
C GLN A 54 -1.09 9.58 10.26
N ALA A 55 -2.25 9.08 9.85
CA ALA A 55 -3.42 8.92 10.73
C ALA A 55 -3.17 7.90 11.86
N GLU A 56 -2.47 6.80 11.57
CA GLU A 56 -2.06 5.80 12.58
C GLU A 56 -0.84 6.23 13.38
N LYS A 57 -0.18 7.33 12.99
CA LYS A 57 1.04 7.85 13.63
C LYS A 57 2.17 6.82 13.66
N PHE A 58 2.41 6.14 12.53
CA PHE A 58 3.57 5.26 12.41
C PHE A 58 4.84 6.08 12.21
N ASP A 59 5.81 5.93 13.12
CA ASP A 59 7.12 6.59 13.02
C ASP A 59 8.05 5.91 12.00
N ALA A 60 7.83 4.63 11.72
CA ALA A 60 8.60 3.85 10.76
C ALA A 60 7.71 2.82 10.04
N VAL A 61 8.01 2.58 8.76
CA VAL A 61 7.35 1.57 7.92
C VAL A 61 8.38 0.76 7.17
N PHE A 62 8.19 -0.56 7.10
CA PHE A 62 9.03 -1.45 6.32
C PHE A 62 8.41 -1.66 4.94
N GLY A 63 9.10 -1.23 3.89
CA GLY A 63 8.73 -1.51 2.50
C GLY A 63 9.39 -2.78 1.97
N GLY A 64 8.67 -3.55 1.15
CA GLY A 64 9.18 -4.79 0.54
C GLY A 64 10.06 -4.59 -0.68
N GLY A 65 10.57 -3.37 -0.93
CA GLY A 65 11.39 -3.08 -2.11
C GLY A 65 12.75 -3.76 -2.04
N ARG A 66 13.18 -4.38 -3.14
CA ARG A 66 14.47 -5.06 -3.23
C ARG A 66 15.34 -4.43 -4.33
N ARG A 67 16.66 -4.37 -4.09
CA ARG A 67 17.62 -3.71 -4.98
C ARG A 67 17.74 -4.35 -6.35
N ASP A 68 17.43 -5.64 -6.44
CA ASP A 68 17.48 -6.43 -7.67
C ASP A 68 16.22 -6.31 -8.53
N GLU A 69 15.17 -5.66 -8.03
CA GLU A 69 13.91 -5.49 -8.77
C GLU A 69 13.99 -4.42 -9.87
N GLU A 70 14.74 -3.33 -9.64
CA GLU A 70 14.80 -2.23 -10.58
C GLU A 70 16.12 -1.45 -10.46
N LYS A 71 16.68 -1.00 -11.60
CA LYS A 71 17.98 -0.28 -11.62
C LYS A 71 18.00 0.94 -10.71
N ALA A 72 16.86 1.63 -10.55
CA ALA A 72 16.72 2.79 -9.68
C ALA A 72 16.91 2.45 -8.18
N ARG A 73 16.64 1.20 -7.77
CA ARG A 73 16.70 0.75 -6.38
C ARG A 73 18.09 0.32 -5.92
N ALA A 74 19.09 0.31 -6.81
CA ALA A 74 20.43 -0.20 -6.51
C ALA A 74 21.13 0.50 -5.32
N LYS A 75 20.74 1.74 -4.99
CA LYS A 75 21.31 2.54 -3.90
C LYS A 75 20.38 2.71 -2.69
N GLU A 76 19.23 2.02 -2.66
CA GLU A 76 18.32 2.08 -1.52
C GLU A 76 18.97 1.56 -0.24
N ARG A 77 18.68 2.23 0.88
CA ARG A 77 19.17 1.88 2.21
C ARG A 77 18.08 1.09 2.95
N VAL A 78 18.49 0.17 3.82
CA VAL A 78 17.56 -0.65 4.62
C VAL A 78 16.86 0.18 5.71
N PHE A 79 17.56 1.18 6.25
CA PHE A 79 17.05 2.14 7.23
C PHE A 79 17.94 3.40 7.17
N SER A 80 17.37 4.60 7.35
CA SER A 80 18.14 5.86 7.42
C SER A 80 17.48 6.87 8.34
#